data_AF-A0A7Y4WVM8-F1
#
_entry.id   AF-A0A7Y4WVM8-F1
#
_cell.length_a   1.000
_cell.length_b   1.000
_cell.length_c   1.000
_cell.angle_alpha   90.00
_cell.angle_beta   90.00
_cell.angle_gamma   90.00
#
_symmetry.space_group_name_H-M   'P 1'
#
loop_
_entity.id
_entity.type
_entity.pdbx_description
1 polymer ?
#
loop_
_entity_poly.entity_id
_entity_poly.type
_entity_poly.pdbx_seq_one_letter_code
_entity_poly.pdbx_strand_id
1 'polypeptide(L)'
;MTPENTTSARSLPMLECRSCGAGAPVHEHFCPQCSRILALGRHGDYFTFFGLPKRLQLDADVLERRFRELSRQFHPDFYYGATPTERLASLERSSYLNDAYRILKNPVSRAE
;
A
#
# COMPACT_ATOMS: atom_id res chain seq x y z
N MET A 1 1.34 41.87 -11.71
CA MET A 1 1.99 40.68 -12.32
C MET A 1 2.47 39.77 -11.21
N THR A 2 1.63 38.84 -10.80
CA THR A 2 1.95 37.60 -10.07
C THR A 2 0.94 36.58 -10.63
N PRO A 3 1.26 35.29 -10.81
CA PRO A 3 1.80 34.46 -9.73
C PRO A 3 2.74 33.32 -10.14
N GLU A 4 3.61 32.88 -9.23
CA GLU A 4 3.96 31.46 -9.18
C GLU A 4 4.10 31.01 -7.73
N ASN A 5 3.12 30.19 -7.38
CA ASN A 5 2.87 29.62 -6.07
C ASN A 5 3.89 28.49 -5.87
N THR A 6 4.88 28.72 -5.02
CA THR A 6 5.84 27.70 -4.58
C THR A 6 5.09 26.57 -3.86
N THR A 7 4.65 25.56 -4.63
CA THR A 7 4.16 24.31 -4.08
C THR A 7 5.36 23.57 -3.50
N SER A 8 5.54 23.67 -2.19
CA SER A 8 6.49 22.91 -1.41
C SER A 8 6.29 21.41 -1.68
N ALA A 9 7.19 20.82 -2.47
CA ALA A 9 7.23 19.39 -2.72
C ALA A 9 7.59 18.68 -1.41
N ARG A 10 6.57 18.23 -0.69
CA ARG A 10 6.74 17.48 0.56
C ARG A 10 7.42 16.15 0.21
N SER A 11 8.69 16.01 0.56
CA SER A 11 9.47 14.78 0.35
C SER A 11 8.70 13.58 0.93
N LEU A 12 8.27 12.67 0.06
CA LEU A 12 7.57 11.46 0.49
C LEU A 12 8.53 10.61 1.33
N PRO A 13 8.08 10.07 2.47
CA PRO A 13 8.93 9.15 3.22
C PRO A 13 9.29 7.95 2.33
N MET A 14 10.56 7.56 2.38
CA MET A 14 11.12 6.46 1.59
C MET A 14 11.46 5.29 2.52
N LEU A 15 11.25 4.07 2.02
CA LEU A 15 11.68 2.82 2.61
C LEU A 15 12.84 2.26 1.78
N GLU A 16 13.87 1.76 2.45
CA GLU A 16 14.94 1.04 1.78
C GLU A 16 14.52 -0.39 1.44
N CYS A 17 14.70 -0.80 0.19
CA CYS A 17 14.49 -2.18 -0.24
C CYS A 17 15.58 -3.08 0.31
N ARG A 18 15.22 -3.99 1.21
CA ARG A 18 16.16 -4.97 1.79
C ARG A 18 16.73 -5.99 0.81
N SER A 19 16.24 -6.02 -0.43
CA SER A 19 16.76 -6.90 -1.48
C SER A 19 17.79 -6.23 -2.39
N CYS A 20 17.68 -4.93 -2.68
CA CYS A 20 18.56 -4.25 -3.64
C CYS A 20 19.14 -2.91 -3.15
N GLY A 21 18.76 -2.44 -1.96
CA GLY A 21 19.19 -1.16 -1.38
C GLY A 21 18.53 0.07 -1.99
N ALA A 22 17.70 -0.07 -3.02
CA ALA A 22 17.00 1.06 -3.64
C ALA A 22 15.97 1.66 -2.67
N GLY A 23 15.86 2.99 -2.68
CA GLY A 23 14.78 3.69 -1.99
C GLY A 23 13.48 3.58 -2.77
N ALA A 24 12.40 3.17 -2.09
CA ALA A 24 11.04 3.15 -2.63
C ALA A 24 10.13 4.04 -1.78
N PRO A 25 9.12 4.71 -2.36
CA PRO A 25 8.12 5.42 -1.58
C PRO A 25 7.42 4.47 -0.59
N VAL A 26 7.09 4.93 0.62
CA VAL A 26 6.45 4.07 1.65
C VAL A 26 5.09 3.49 1.26
N HIS A 27 4.40 4.10 0.29
CA HIS A 27 3.09 3.64 -0.18
C HIS A 27 3.22 2.54 -1.24
N GLU A 28 4.43 2.30 -1.75
CA GLU A 28 4.65 1.28 -2.76
C GLU A 28 4.62 -0.12 -2.13
N HIS A 29 4.02 -1.07 -2.84
CA HIS A 29 3.94 -2.45 -2.38
C HIS A 29 5.18 -3.26 -2.76
N PHE A 30 5.77 -2.93 -3.91
CA PHE A 30 6.88 -3.63 -4.53
C PHE A 30 8.02 -2.66 -4.83
N CYS A 31 9.26 -3.13 -4.78
CA CYS A 31 10.38 -2.29 -5.16
C CYS A 31 10.29 -1.92 -6.65
N PRO A 32 10.33 -0.64 -7.04
CA PRO A 32 10.29 -0.26 -8.45
C PRO A 32 11.53 -0.71 -9.23
N GLN A 33 12.61 -1.05 -8.55
CA GLN A 33 13.89 -1.44 -9.17
C GLN A 33 14.10 -2.94 -9.30
N CYS A 34 13.60 -3.74 -8.34
CA CYS A 34 13.79 -5.20 -8.36
C CYS A 34 12.49 -6.01 -8.22
N SER A 35 11.34 -5.35 -8.14
CA SER A 35 9.99 -5.94 -8.04
C SER A 35 9.75 -6.84 -6.82
N ARG A 36 10.66 -6.83 -5.85
CA ARG A 36 10.52 -7.59 -4.60
C ARG A 36 9.52 -6.92 -3.68
N ILE A 37 8.72 -7.72 -2.97
CA ILE A 37 7.76 -7.21 -2.00
C ILE A 37 8.49 -6.44 -0.90
N LEU A 38 8.04 -5.22 -0.64
CA LEU A 38 8.63 -4.36 0.38
C LEU A 38 8.02 -4.67 1.74
N ALA A 39 8.81 -4.58 2.81
CA ALA A 39 8.27 -4.66 4.17
C ALA A 39 7.19 -3.59 4.39
N LEU A 40 6.17 -3.92 5.19
CA LEU A 40 5.18 -2.92 5.57
C LEU A 40 5.86 -1.97 6.58
N GLY A 41 6.13 -0.74 6.16
CA GLY A 41 6.70 0.29 7.03
C GLY A 41 5.68 0.80 8.04
N ARG A 42 5.70 2.11 8.34
CA ARG A 42 4.61 2.72 9.11
C ARG A 42 3.30 2.47 8.37
N HIS A 43 2.29 1.97 9.08
CA HIS A 43 0.93 1.81 8.56
C HIS A 43 0.49 3.16 7.97
N GLY A 44 0.38 3.18 6.64
CA GLY A 44 -0.13 4.34 5.92
C GLY A 44 -1.62 4.49 6.16
N ASP A 45 -2.23 5.42 5.44
CA ASP A 45 -3.68 5.51 5.38
C ASP A 45 -4.25 4.38 4.49
N TYR A 46 -5.38 3.79 4.86
CA TYR A 46 -5.98 2.69 4.10
C TYR A 46 -6.27 3.06 2.64
N PHE A 47 -6.68 4.31 2.36
CA PHE A 47 -6.92 4.75 0.98
C PHE A 47 -5.60 4.74 0.18
N THR A 48 -4.51 5.23 0.78
CA THR A 48 -3.19 5.19 0.16
C THR A 48 -2.72 3.75 -0.07
N PHE A 49 -3.00 2.84 0.86
CA PHE A 49 -2.67 1.42 0.69
C PHE A 49 -3.42 0.76 -0.48
N PHE A 50 -4.66 1.15 -0.76
CA PHE A 50 -5.37 0.66 -1.95
C PHE A 50 -5.03 1.43 -3.25
N GLY A 51 -4.19 2.46 -3.18
CA GLY A 51 -3.96 3.39 -4.29
C GLY A 51 -5.24 4.15 -4.68
N LEU A 52 -6.13 4.39 -3.72
CA LEU A 52 -7.41 5.07 -3.91
C LEU A 52 -7.35 6.52 -3.43
N PRO A 53 -8.08 7.44 -4.09
CA PRO A 53 -8.18 8.81 -3.61
C PRO A 53 -8.96 8.83 -2.29
N LYS A 54 -8.50 9.63 -1.33
CA LYS A 54 -9.19 9.88 -0.06
C LYS A 54 -10.49 10.64 -0.30
N ARG A 55 -11.59 9.92 -0.51
CA ARG A 55 -12.93 10.47 -0.70
C ARG A 55 -13.93 9.65 0.09
N LEU A 56 -14.88 10.34 0.73
CA LEU A 56 -15.99 9.70 1.46
C LEU A 56 -16.83 8.82 0.52
N GLN A 57 -17.07 9.32 -0.69
CA GLN A 57 -17.77 8.60 -1.75
C GLN A 57 -16.80 7.65 -2.47
N LEU A 58 -16.52 6.51 -1.84
CA LEU A 58 -15.77 5.41 -2.42
C LEU A 58 -16.72 4.46 -3.14
N ASP A 59 -16.40 4.14 -4.39
CA ASP A 59 -17.06 3.12 -5.18
C ASP A 59 -16.68 1.73 -4.62
N ALA A 60 -17.69 0.97 -4.19
CA ALA A 60 -17.51 -0.35 -3.59
C ALA A 60 -16.98 -1.37 -4.60
N ASP A 61 -17.36 -1.28 -5.87
CA ASP A 61 -16.85 -2.15 -6.93
C ASP A 61 -15.38 -1.88 -7.20
N VAL A 62 -14.97 -0.60 -7.19
CA VAL A 62 -13.55 -0.23 -7.29
C VAL A 62 -12.76 -0.82 -6.12
N LEU A 63 -13.24 -0.65 -4.88
CA LEU A 63 -12.59 -1.20 -3.69
C LEU A 63 -12.47 -2.73 -3.78
N GLU A 64 -13.53 -3.42 -4.16
CA GLU A 64 -13.55 -4.88 -4.24
C GLU A 64 -12.61 -5.41 -5.34
N ARG A 65 -12.56 -4.74 -6.51
CA ARG A 65 -11.58 -5.08 -7.55
C ARG A 65 -10.15 -4.94 -7.05
N ARG A 66 -9.83 -3.81 -6.42
CA ARG A 66 -8.49 -3.57 -5.85
C ARG A 66 -8.14 -4.58 -4.76
N PHE A 67 -9.09 -4.90 -3.89
CA PHE A 67 -8.91 -5.95 -2.89
C PHE A 67 -8.53 -7.28 -3.52
N ARG A 68 -9.30 -7.76 -4.50
CA ARG A 68 -9.01 -9.02 -5.18
C ARG A 68 -7.66 -9.02 -5.91
N GLU A 69 -7.28 -7.90 -6.51
CA GLU A 69 -5.97 -7.72 -7.16
C GLU A 69 -4.82 -7.82 -6.17
N LEU A 70 -4.92 -7.11 -5.04
CA LEU A 70 -3.88 -7.08 -4.01
C LEU A 70 -3.82 -8.39 -3.22
N SER A 71 -4.96 -9.05 -2.96
CA SER A 71 -4.99 -10.35 -2.28
C SER A 71 -4.19 -11.39 -3.05
N ARG A 72 -4.31 -11.42 -4.39
CA ARG A 72 -3.48 -12.31 -5.22
C ARG A 72 -2.00 -11.96 -5.16
N GLN A 73 -1.66 -10.68 -5.12
CA GLN A 73 -0.27 -10.22 -5.10
C GLN A 73 0.44 -10.47 -3.76
N PHE A 74 -0.30 -10.43 -2.65
CA PHE A 74 0.26 -10.60 -1.30
C PHE A 74 0.08 -12.00 -0.72
N HIS A 75 -0.68 -12.89 -1.38
CA HIS A 75 -1.04 -14.19 -0.81
C HIS A 75 0.22 -14.99 -0.39
N PRO A 76 0.29 -15.49 0.85
CA PRO A 76 1.49 -16.16 1.38
C PRO A 76 1.90 -17.41 0.59
N ASP A 77 0.96 -18.09 -0.07
CA ASP A 77 1.25 -19.24 -0.93
C ASP A 77 2.25 -18.91 -2.05
N PHE A 78 2.24 -17.68 -2.59
CA PHE A 78 3.20 -17.28 -3.63
C PHE A 78 4.61 -17.01 -3.07
N TYR A 79 4.76 -16.91 -1.75
CA TYR A 79 6.01 -16.60 -1.07
C TYR A 79 6.59 -17.80 -0.30
N TYR A 80 6.03 -19.00 -0.44
CA TYR A 80 6.52 -20.20 0.27
C TYR A 80 8.02 -20.47 0.05
N GLY A 81 8.56 -20.17 -1.15
CA GLY A 81 9.98 -20.30 -1.47
C GLY A 81 10.81 -19.01 -1.28
N ALA A 82 10.19 -17.90 -0.89
CA ALA A 82 10.85 -16.60 -0.79
C ALA A 82 11.73 -16.48 0.46
N THR A 83 12.48 -15.38 0.58
CA THR A 83 13.28 -15.11 1.78
C THR A 83 12.39 -14.89 3.02
N PRO A 84 12.90 -15.08 4.25
CA PRO A 84 12.12 -14.84 5.46
C PRO A 84 11.51 -13.43 5.54
N THR A 85 12.24 -12.42 5.05
CA THR A 85 11.76 -11.03 5.00
C THR A 85 10.57 -10.86 4.05
N GLU A 86 10.59 -11.51 2.89
CA GLU A 86 9.49 -11.41 1.93
C GLU A 86 8.25 -12.18 2.38
N ARG A 87 8.44 -13.35 3.02
CA ARG A 87 7.34 -14.10 3.64
C ARG A 87 6.64 -13.28 4.71
N LEU A 88 7.43 -12.63 5.57
CA LEU A 88 6.89 -11.73 6.59
C LEU A 88 6.16 -10.54 5.95
N ALA A 89 6.75 -9.89 4.95
CA ALA A 89 6.13 -8.78 4.25
C ALA A 89 4.79 -9.17 3.57
N SER A 90 4.73 -10.36 2.97
CA SER A 90 3.51 -10.94 2.39
C SER A 90 2.43 -11.17 3.45
N LEU A 91 2.79 -11.75 4.59
CA LEU A 91 1.88 -11.98 5.71
C LEU A 91 1.31 -10.66 6.25
N GLU A 92 2.19 -9.70 6.55
CA GLU A 92 1.82 -8.41 7.12
C GLU A 92 0.91 -7.62 6.15
N ARG A 93 1.26 -7.57 4.87
CA ARG A 93 0.45 -6.90 3.85
C ARG A 93 -0.89 -7.57 3.63
N SER A 94 -0.95 -8.90 3.67
CA SER A 94 -2.22 -9.64 3.56
C SER A 94 -3.14 -9.34 4.74
N SER A 95 -2.61 -9.33 5.96
CA SER A 95 -3.39 -8.98 7.16
C SER A 95 -3.90 -7.54 7.07
N TYR A 96 -3.00 -6.60 6.75
CA TYR A 96 -3.35 -5.19 6.65
C TYR A 96 -4.37 -4.92 5.53
N LEU A 97 -4.27 -5.62 4.39
CA LEU A 97 -5.24 -5.55 3.29
C LEU A 97 -6.64 -5.95 3.75
N ASN A 98 -6.75 -7.02 4.54
CA ASN A 98 -8.03 -7.50 5.07
C ASN A 98 -8.66 -6.49 6.05
N ASP A 99 -7.85 -5.93 6.94
CA ASP A 99 -8.31 -4.89 7.87
C ASP A 99 -8.75 -3.63 7.14
N ALA A 100 -7.94 -3.15 6.21
CA ALA A 100 -8.24 -1.99 5.38
C ALA A 100 -9.53 -2.19 4.58
N TYR A 101 -9.72 -3.37 3.98
CA TYR A 101 -10.95 -3.69 3.24
C TYR A 101 -12.18 -3.68 4.14
N ARG A 102 -12.10 -4.28 5.33
CA ARG A 102 -13.21 -4.33 6.29
C ARG A 102 -13.64 -2.92 6.73
N ILE A 103 -12.68 -2.05 7.00
CA ILE A 103 -12.92 -0.65 7.39
C ILE A 103 -13.51 0.14 6.22
N LEU A 104 -12.88 0.11 5.04
CA LEU A 104 -13.34 0.89 3.90
C LEU A 104 -14.65 0.40 3.30
N LYS A 105 -14.98 -0.88 3.41
CA LYS A 105 -16.25 -1.44 2.91
C LYS A 105 -17.45 -0.97 3.73
N ASN A 106 -17.29 -0.80 5.04
CA ASN A 106 -18.37 -0.33 5.89
C ASN A 106 -18.46 1.22 5.83
N PRO A 107 -19.56 1.80 5.32
CA PRO A 107 -19.70 3.25 5.22
C PRO A 107 -19.64 3.97 6.57
N VAL A 108 -20.01 3.30 7.67
CA VAL A 108 -19.94 3.86 9.03
C VAL A 108 -18.49 3.88 9.52
N SER A 109 -17.77 2.76 9.42
CA SER A 109 -16.36 2.66 9.84
C SER A 109 -15.40 3.45 8.97
N ARG A 110 -15.80 3.88 7.77
CA ARG A 110 -15.01 4.74 6.89
C ARG A 110 -14.91 6.19 7.40
N ALA A 111 -15.87 6.63 8.21
CA ALA A 111 -16.00 8.02 8.66
C ALA A 111 -15.41 8.27 10.07
N GLU A 112 -15.00 7.22 10.77
CA GLU A 112 -14.31 7.27 12.09
C GLU A 112 -12.79 7.38 11.93
#